data_AF-A0A967XWT3-F1
#
_entry.id   AF-A0A967XWT3-F1
#
_cell.length_a   1.000
_cell.length_b   1.000
_cell.length_c   1.000
_cell.angle_alpha   90.00
_cell.angle_beta   90.00
_cell.angle_gamma   90.00
#
_symmetry.space_group_name_H-M   'P 1'
#
loop_
_entity.id
_entity.type
_entity.pdbx_description
1 polymer ?
#
loop_
_entity_poly.entity_id
_entity_poly.type
_entity_poly.pdbx_seq_one_letter_code
_entity_poly.pdbx_strand_id
1 'polypeptide(L)'
;MANFIRLLELPLEIQEAVASGEIPYTQARTLLALDTPRAQLKLFKKIVRDKLTVRDTEEKVGGKKQTVKVGKDPNLAAREDELRTALGTKVEIKKRANGGQIIIEYYSDEELDGLIERLS
;
A
#
# COMPACT_ATOMS: atom_id res chain seq x y z
N MET A 1 -5.92 17.31 -20.91
CA MET A 1 -5.49 16.14 -21.71
C MET A 1 -3.99 16.23 -21.98
N ALA A 2 -3.13 15.88 -21.00
CA ALA A 2 -1.67 16.03 -21.06
C ALA A 2 -0.91 14.77 -20.58
N ASN A 3 -1.61 13.62 -20.59
CA ASN A 3 -1.32 12.50 -19.70
C ASN A 3 -0.48 11.38 -20.35
N PHE A 4 -0.61 11.14 -21.66
CA PHE A 4 0.13 10.09 -22.35
C PHE A 4 1.52 10.52 -22.86
N ILE A 5 1.69 11.80 -23.23
CA ILE A 5 2.97 12.33 -23.73
C ILE A 5 4.07 12.18 -22.67
N ARG A 6 3.75 12.42 -21.40
CA ARG A 6 4.69 12.25 -20.29
C ARG A 6 5.09 10.80 -20.06
N LEU A 7 4.26 9.84 -20.47
CA LEU A 7 4.62 8.42 -20.34
C LEU A 7 5.79 8.04 -21.25
N LEU A 8 5.98 8.78 -22.36
CA LEU A 8 7.11 8.62 -23.27
C LEU A 8 8.44 9.06 -22.62
N GLU A 9 8.38 9.79 -21.51
CA GLU A 9 9.56 10.18 -20.72
C GLU A 9 10.05 9.05 -19.79
N LEU A 10 9.25 8.00 -19.58
CA LEU A 10 9.65 6.83 -18.81
C LEU A 10 10.59 5.92 -19.62
N PRO A 11 11.47 5.16 -18.97
CA PRO A 11 12.23 4.08 -19.58
C PRO A 11 11.36 3.10 -20.39
N LEU A 12 11.93 2.58 -21.48
CA LEU A 12 11.24 1.67 -22.41
C LEU A 12 10.64 0.44 -21.69
N GLU A 13 11.36 -0.16 -20.73
CA GLU A 13 10.85 -1.27 -19.91
C GLU A 13 9.51 -0.94 -19.21
N ILE A 14 9.33 0.29 -18.73
CA ILE A 14 8.11 0.69 -18.02
C ILE A 14 7.00 0.99 -19.03
N GLN A 15 7.33 1.54 -20.20
CA GLN A 15 6.37 1.77 -21.28
C GLN A 15 5.78 0.46 -21.79
N GLU A 16 6.63 -0.55 -22.01
CA GLU A 16 6.22 -1.89 -22.43
C GLU A 16 5.32 -2.56 -21.38
N ALA A 17 5.65 -2.42 -20.09
CA ALA A 17 4.85 -2.96 -19.00
C ALA A 17 3.46 -2.30 -18.86
N VAL A 18 3.34 -1.02 -19.22
CA VAL A 18 2.02 -0.36 -19.30
C VAL A 18 1.26 -0.84 -20.54
N ALA A 19 1.93 -0.98 -21.68
CA ALA A 19 1.33 -1.45 -22.93
C ALA A 19 0.85 -2.90 -22.86
N SER A 20 1.56 -3.75 -22.12
CA SER A 20 1.18 -5.15 -21.85
C SER A 20 0.10 -5.29 -20.78
N GLY A 21 -0.23 -4.21 -20.06
CA GLY A 21 -1.19 -4.21 -18.97
C GLY A 21 -0.65 -4.79 -17.65
N GLU A 22 0.66 -5.03 -17.55
CA GLU A 22 1.32 -5.51 -16.32
C GLU A 22 1.21 -4.48 -15.18
N ILE A 23 1.24 -3.19 -15.51
CA ILE A 23 0.95 -2.11 -14.56
C ILE A 23 -0.08 -1.12 -15.13
N PRO A 24 -1.01 -0.62 -14.30
CA PRO A 24 -1.97 0.38 -14.74
C PRO A 24 -1.28 1.73 -14.97
N TYR A 25 -1.82 2.49 -15.93
CA TYR A 25 -1.38 3.85 -16.25
C TYR A 25 -1.18 4.75 -15.01
N THR A 26 -2.04 4.63 -14.00
CA THR A 26 -1.95 5.40 -12.74
C THR A 26 -0.64 5.15 -11.99
N GLN A 27 -0.15 3.91 -11.94
CA GLN A 27 1.14 3.59 -11.31
C GLN A 27 2.33 4.11 -12.11
N ALA A 28 2.26 4.01 -13.44
CA ALA A 28 3.30 4.55 -14.30
C ALA A 28 3.39 6.08 -14.21
N ARG A 29 2.24 6.76 -14.09
CA ARG A 29 2.20 8.19 -13.80
C ARG A 29 2.88 8.53 -12.46
N THR A 30 2.75 7.67 -11.45
CA THR A 30 3.45 7.88 -10.18
C THR A 30 4.96 7.76 -10.34
N LEU A 31 5.45 6.82 -11.17
CA LEU A 31 6.89 6.66 -11.42
C LEU A 31 7.53 7.91 -12.03
N LEU A 32 6.78 8.69 -12.82
CA LEU A 32 7.25 9.97 -13.37
C LEU A 32 7.61 11.03 -12.32
N ALA A 33 7.13 10.90 -11.09
CA ALA A 33 7.51 11.81 -10.01
C ALA A 33 8.90 11.50 -9.39
N LEU A 34 9.63 10.51 -9.93
CA LEU A 34 11.03 10.23 -9.59
C LEU A 34 11.98 10.90 -10.58
N ASP A 35 12.99 11.60 -10.05
CA ASP A 35 13.90 12.46 -10.83
C ASP A 35 14.86 11.72 -11.78
N THR A 36 15.07 10.41 -11.60
CA THR A 36 16.04 9.66 -12.40
C THR A 36 15.48 8.37 -12.99
N PRO A 37 15.82 8.03 -14.25
CA PRO A 37 15.43 6.77 -14.89
C PRO A 37 15.79 5.53 -14.05
N ARG A 38 16.94 5.57 -13.36
CA ARG A 38 17.40 4.47 -12.49
C ARG A 38 16.52 4.27 -11.27
N ALA A 39 16.02 5.36 -10.67
CA ALA A 39 15.06 5.28 -9.56
C ALA A 39 13.70 4.75 -10.02
N GLN A 40 13.25 5.20 -11.21
CA GLN A 40 12.00 4.74 -11.84
C GLN A 40 12.03 3.22 -12.06
N LEU A 41 13.09 2.70 -12.69
CA LEU A 41 13.27 1.26 -12.91
C LEU A 41 13.34 0.45 -11.61
N LYS A 42 14.03 0.97 -10.59
CA LYS A 42 14.15 0.30 -9.30
C LYS A 42 12.81 0.16 -8.60
N LEU A 43 11.98 1.22 -8.64
CA LEU A 43 10.65 1.16 -8.06
C LEU A 43 9.71 0.30 -8.90
N PHE A 44 9.76 0.40 -10.23
CA PHE A 44 9.02 -0.46 -11.16
C PHE A 44 9.25 -1.95 -10.87
N LYS A 45 10.51 -2.39 -10.80
CA LYS A 45 10.85 -3.80 -10.47
C LYS A 45 10.29 -4.22 -9.11
N LYS A 46 10.20 -3.28 -8.16
CA LYS A 46 9.60 -3.53 -6.84
C LYS A 46 8.08 -3.61 -6.90
N ILE A 47 7.42 -2.81 -7.74
CA ILE A 47 5.97 -2.85 -7.96
C ILE A 47 5.56 -4.19 -8.54
N VAL A 48 6.25 -4.64 -9.59
CA VAL A 48 5.99 -5.92 -10.25
C VAL A 48 6.24 -7.09 -9.30
N ARG A 49 7.40 -7.10 -8.62
CA ARG A 49 7.77 -8.20 -7.72
C ARG A 49 6.88 -8.31 -6.49
N ASP A 50 6.60 -7.19 -5.84
CA ASP A 50 5.86 -7.16 -4.57
C ASP A 50 4.33 -6.96 -4.80
N LYS A 51 3.86 -6.98 -6.05
CA LYS A 51 2.46 -6.70 -6.48
C LYS A 51 1.84 -5.50 -5.77
N LEU A 52 2.59 -4.40 -5.74
CA LEU A 52 2.21 -3.20 -4.97
C LEU A 52 0.93 -2.58 -5.52
N THR A 53 0.07 -2.09 -4.62
CA THR A 53 -1.12 -1.34 -5.03
C THR A 53 -0.76 0.07 -5.49
N VAL A 54 -1.69 0.75 -6.14
CA VAL A 54 -1.51 2.15 -6.59
C VAL A 54 -1.12 3.07 -5.42
N ARG A 55 -1.73 2.87 -4.25
CA ARG A 55 -1.42 3.62 -3.02
C ARG A 55 0.01 3.37 -2.50
N ASP A 56 0.46 2.12 -2.51
CA ASP A 56 1.81 1.77 -2.07
C ASP A 56 2.89 2.34 -3.01
N THR A 57 2.52 2.50 -4.29
CA THR A 57 3.36 3.11 -5.30
C THR A 57 3.46 4.63 -5.09
N GLU A 58 2.33 5.29 -4.81
CA GLU A 58 2.28 6.72 -4.47
C GLU A 58 3.05 7.07 -3.21
N GLU A 59 2.94 6.23 -2.18
CA GLU A 59 3.67 6.42 -0.92
C GLU A 59 5.20 6.34 -1.10
N LYS A 60 5.67 5.50 -2.03
CA LYS A 60 7.10 5.31 -2.31
C LYS A 60 7.72 6.40 -3.17
N VAL A 61 6.93 7.07 -4.02
CA VAL A 61 7.43 8.19 -4.83
C VAL A 61 7.30 9.53 -4.11
N GLY A 62 6.25 9.73 -3.32
CA GLY A 62 5.99 10.98 -2.60
C GLY A 62 6.84 11.22 -1.34
N GLY A 63 8.06 10.69 -1.28
CA GLY A 63 8.86 10.61 -0.06
C GLY A 63 9.21 11.95 0.59
N LYS A 64 8.28 12.56 1.36
CA LYS A 64 8.50 13.46 2.52
C LYS A 64 7.22 14.05 3.15
N LYS A 65 6.11 13.31 3.20
CA LYS A 65 5.18 13.49 4.33
C LYS A 65 5.25 12.23 5.15
N GLN A 66 5.82 12.37 6.34
CA GLN A 66 5.90 11.34 7.37
C GLN A 66 4.56 10.59 7.48
N THR A 67 4.41 9.46 6.80
CA THR A 67 3.94 8.30 7.52
C THR A 67 5.15 7.89 8.34
N VAL A 68 5.11 8.27 9.61
CA VAL A 68 6.07 7.80 10.59
C VAL A 68 6.17 6.30 10.33
N LYS A 69 7.35 5.84 9.90
CA LYS A 69 7.78 4.49 10.23
C LYS A 69 7.78 4.48 11.74
N VAL A 70 6.63 4.22 12.34
CA VAL A 70 6.59 3.78 13.71
C VAL A 70 7.13 2.38 13.55
N GLY A 71 8.46 2.23 13.69
CA GLY A 71 9.02 0.94 14.04
C GLY A 71 8.13 0.46 15.17
N LYS A 72 7.43 -0.66 14.94
CA LYS A 72 6.43 -1.27 15.82
C LYS A 72 6.56 -0.68 17.22
N ASP A 73 5.71 0.31 17.53
CA ASP A 73 5.64 0.81 18.90
C ASP A 73 5.40 -0.48 19.73
N PRO A 74 6.26 -0.86 20.68
CA PRO A 74 6.09 -2.13 21.40
C PRO A 74 4.70 -2.24 22.00
N ASN A 75 4.11 -1.09 22.36
CA ASN A 75 2.74 -0.96 22.82
C ASN A 75 1.67 -1.17 21.74
N LEU A 76 1.94 -0.89 20.46
CA LEU A 76 0.98 -1.12 19.37
C LEU A 76 0.97 -2.57 18.94
N ALA A 77 2.14 -3.21 18.84
CA ALA A 77 2.24 -4.64 18.54
C ALA A 77 1.61 -5.49 19.65
N ALA A 78 1.79 -5.11 20.93
CA ALA A 78 1.12 -5.78 22.04
C ALA A 78 -0.41 -5.66 21.95
N ARG A 79 -0.93 -4.48 21.56
CA ARG A 79 -2.37 -4.26 21.35
C ARG A 79 -2.91 -5.01 20.14
N GLU A 80 -2.12 -5.12 19.07
CA GLU A 80 -2.46 -5.95 17.91
C GLU A 80 -2.56 -7.43 18.30
N ASP A 81 -1.59 -7.96 19.05
CA ASP A 81 -1.60 -9.35 19.51
C ASP A 81 -2.72 -9.63 20.52
N GLU A 82 -3.05 -8.67 21.38
CA GLU A 82 -4.17 -8.77 22.32
C GLU A 82 -5.51 -8.83 21.57
N LEU A 83 -5.73 -7.95 20.58
CA LEU A 83 -6.91 -8.00 19.72
C LEU A 83 -6.96 -9.26 18.87
N ARG A 84 -5.81 -9.72 18.36
CA ARG A 84 -5.71 -10.96 17.59
C ARG A 84 -6.08 -12.18 18.44
N THR A 85 -5.66 -12.20 19.70
CA THR A 85 -5.99 -13.28 20.65
C THR A 85 -7.46 -13.23 21.05
N ALA A 86 -7.99 -12.04 21.30
CA ALA A 86 -9.38 -11.84 21.71
C ALA A 86 -10.39 -12.14 20.58
N LEU A 87 -10.04 -11.78 19.34
CA LEU A 87 -10.92 -11.92 18.18
C LEU A 87 -10.68 -13.22 17.41
N GLY A 88 -9.51 -13.86 17.57
CA GLY A 88 -9.16 -15.10 16.88
C GLY A 88 -8.86 -14.92 15.39
N THR A 89 -8.92 -13.69 14.88
CA THR A 89 -8.67 -13.36 13.47
C THR A 89 -7.50 -12.39 13.33
N LYS A 90 -7.03 -12.17 12.10
CA LYS A 90 -5.88 -11.31 11.85
C LYS A 90 -6.30 -9.84 11.98
N VAL A 91 -5.64 -9.14 12.92
CA VAL A 91 -5.89 -7.73 13.22
C VAL A 91 -4.65 -6.88 12.88
N GLU A 92 -4.86 -5.75 12.23
CA GLU A 92 -3.83 -4.76 11.90
C GLU A 92 -4.28 -3.37 12.38
N ILE A 93 -3.44 -2.65 13.14
CA ILE A 93 -3.75 -1.30 13.64
C ILE A 93 -2.91 -0.27 12.88
N LYS A 94 -3.58 0.54 12.06
CA LYS A 94 -2.98 1.67 11.33
C LYS A 94 -3.22 2.97 12.07
N LYS A 95 -2.21 3.46 12.78
CA LYS A 95 -2.27 4.75 13.48
C LYS A 95 -2.14 5.92 12.49
N ARG A 96 -2.96 6.97 12.64
CA ARG A 96 -2.90 8.21 11.85
C ARG A 96 -2.57 9.40 12.76
N ALA A 97 -2.24 10.55 12.16
CA ALA A 97 -1.85 11.75 12.91
C ALA A 97 -2.92 12.22 13.93
N ASN A 98 -4.20 11.98 13.63
CA ASN A 98 -5.31 12.07 14.57
C ASN A 98 -6.12 10.76 14.50
N GLY A 99 -6.01 9.92 15.52
CA GLY A 99 -6.73 8.65 15.64
C GLY A 99 -6.02 7.45 15.00
N GLY A 100 -6.80 6.44 14.61
CA GLY A 100 -6.29 5.21 14.01
C GLY A 100 -7.40 4.41 13.35
N GLN A 101 -7.00 3.38 12.62
CA GLN A 101 -7.89 2.43 11.97
C GLN A 101 -7.48 1.03 12.42
N ILE A 102 -8.46 0.25 12.85
CA ILE A 102 -8.31 -1.18 13.10
C ILE A 102 -8.86 -1.90 11.88
N ILE A 103 -8.07 -2.81 11.31
CA ILE A 103 -8.44 -3.65 10.18
C ILE A 103 -8.50 -5.07 10.72
N ILE A 104 -9.68 -5.69 10.62
CA ILE A 104 -9.90 -7.07 11.05
C ILE A 104 -10.21 -7.85 9.77
N GLU A 105 -9.39 -8.85 9.45
CA GLU A 105 -9.67 -9.79 8.38
C GLU A 105 -10.64 -10.86 8.90
N TYR A 106 -11.67 -11.18 8.12
CA TYR A 106 -12.61 -12.28 8.35
C TYR A 106 -12.69 -13.12 7.07
N TYR A 107 -12.99 -14.41 7.23
CA TYR A 107 -12.97 -15.37 6.13
C TYR A 107 -14.34 -16.02 5.86
N SER A 108 -15.34 -15.75 6.69
CA SER A 108 -16.74 -16.15 6.47
C SER A 108 -17.74 -15.14 7.02
N ASP A 109 -18.99 -15.18 6.53
CA ASP A 109 -20.07 -14.35 7.06
C ASP A 109 -20.38 -14.70 8.54
N GLU A 110 -20.24 -15.97 8.91
CA GLU A 110 -20.37 -16.45 10.29
C GLU A 110 -19.31 -15.84 11.23
N GLU A 111 -18.06 -15.68 10.74
CA GLU A 111 -17.01 -14.97 11.48
C GLU A 111 -17.33 -13.49 11.62
N LEU A 112 -17.87 -12.86 10.59
CA LEU A 112 -18.28 -11.45 10.64
C LEU A 112 -19.39 -11.23 11.66
N ASP A 113 -20.42 -12.09 11.67
CA ASP A 113 -21.51 -12.03 12.64
C ASP A 113 -20.99 -12.24 14.08
N GLY A 114 -20.10 -13.23 14.28
CA GLY A 114 -19.47 -13.45 15.58
C GLY A 114 -18.58 -12.28 16.04
N LEU A 115 -17.92 -11.57 15.12
CA LEU A 115 -17.17 -10.35 15.42
C LEU A 115 -18.09 -9.20 15.82
N ILE A 116 -19.23 -9.05 15.15
CA ILE A 116 -20.23 -8.03 15.46
C ILE A 116 -20.82 -8.26 16.86
N GLU A 117 -21.15 -9.50 17.21
CA GLU A 117 -21.68 -9.83 18.55
C GLU A 117 -20.66 -9.51 19.67
N ARG A 118 -19.37 -9.73 19.43
CA ARG A 118 -18.31 -9.44 20.42
C ARG A 118 -18.01 -7.95 20.60
N LEU A 119 -18.39 -7.12 19.62
CA LEU A 119 -18.11 -5.68 19.60
C LEU A 119 -19.35 -4.83 19.95
N SER A 120 -20.54 -5.43 19.97
CA SER A 120 -21.78 -4.82 20.46
C SER A 120 -21.89 -4.85 21.97
#